data_AF-A0A532VJA6-F1
#
_entry.id   AF-A0A532VJA6-F1
#
_cell.length_a   1.000
_cell.length_b   1.000
_cell.length_c   1.000
_cell.angle_alpha   90.00
_cell.angle_beta   90.00
_cell.angle_gamma   90.00
#
_symmetry.space_group_name_H-M   'P 1'
#
loop_
_entity.id
_entity.type
_entity.pdbx_description
1 polymer ?
#
loop_
_entity_poly.entity_id
_entity_poly.type
_entity_poly.pdbx_seq_one_letter_code
_entity_poly.pdbx_strand_id
1 'polypeptide(L)'
;MKIGNRIRKLRKRLGLTQKEFAECVPGKIDYTYIGKMERDQQYPSIKMLQKIGKAFSVPLSYFFENNAFLNSWKLLPTDIKDLLKDTRKQDLLRTTQTLNPRDLDLVMQIINILTQKKSLQGLQLAEPPLEYPDIEDKKKKDLTDTV
;
A
#
# COMPACT_ATOMS: atom_id res chain seq x y z
N MET A 1 -13.28 3.57 -19.27
CA MET A 1 -14.38 2.58 -19.14
C MET A 1 -15.51 3.23 -18.35
N LYS A 2 -16.72 3.34 -18.91
CA LYS A 2 -17.87 4.03 -18.30
C LYS A 2 -18.60 3.17 -17.25
N ILE A 3 -19.36 3.79 -16.36
CA ILE A 3 -20.12 3.13 -15.27
C ILE A 3 -21.10 2.09 -15.83
N GLY A 4 -21.81 2.40 -16.92
CA GLY A 4 -22.77 1.49 -17.57
C GLY A 4 -22.13 0.16 -17.96
N ASN A 5 -20.92 0.21 -18.51
CA ASN A 5 -20.15 -0.98 -18.85
C ASN A 5 -19.80 -1.85 -17.64
N ARG A 6 -19.61 -1.27 -16.45
CA ARG A 6 -19.35 -2.07 -15.23
C ARG A 6 -20.61 -2.75 -14.73
N ILE A 7 -21.74 -2.06 -14.77
CA ILE A 7 -23.06 -2.65 -14.46
C ILE A 7 -23.30 -3.84 -15.40
N ARG A 8 -23.05 -3.65 -16.71
CA ARG A 8 -23.15 -4.71 -17.70
C ARG A 8 -22.23 -5.90 -17.42
N LYS A 9 -20.97 -5.65 -17.08
CA LYS A 9 -20.02 -6.72 -16.73
C LYS A 9 -20.43 -7.47 -15.47
N LEU A 10 -20.86 -6.76 -14.43
CA LEU A 10 -21.37 -7.37 -13.20
C LEU A 10 -22.53 -8.29 -13.51
N ARG A 11 -23.54 -7.81 -14.23
CA ARG A 11 -24.70 -8.61 -14.64
C ARG A 11 -24.30 -9.85 -15.43
N LYS A 12 -23.46 -9.68 -16.45
CA LYS A 12 -23.03 -10.78 -17.32
C LYS A 12 -22.20 -11.83 -16.56
N ARG A 13 -21.37 -11.41 -15.59
CA ARG A 13 -20.63 -12.33 -14.71
C ARG A 13 -21.55 -13.20 -13.86
N LEU A 14 -22.71 -12.68 -13.51
CA LEU A 14 -23.74 -13.39 -12.74
C LEU A 14 -24.66 -14.24 -13.63
N GLY A 15 -24.50 -14.21 -14.96
CA GLY A 15 -25.35 -14.97 -15.89
C GLY A 15 -26.76 -14.40 -16.09
N LEU A 16 -27.05 -13.20 -15.56
CA LEU A 16 -28.41 -12.67 -15.50
C LEU A 16 -28.82 -11.89 -16.77
N THR A 17 -30.09 -11.98 -17.14
CA THR A 17 -30.76 -11.06 -18.06
C THR A 17 -30.97 -9.69 -17.42
N GLN A 18 -31.27 -8.66 -18.21
CA GLN A 18 -31.54 -7.31 -17.67
C GLN A 18 -32.77 -7.30 -16.75
N LYS A 19 -33.75 -8.16 -17.04
CA LYS A 19 -34.97 -8.30 -16.25
C LYS A 19 -34.68 -8.93 -14.89
N GLU A 20 -34.02 -10.08 -14.87
CA GLU A 20 -33.64 -10.76 -13.62
C GLU A 20 -32.71 -9.86 -12.77
N PHE A 21 -31.77 -9.15 -13.41
CA PHE A 21 -30.92 -8.19 -12.70
C PHE A 21 -31.72 -7.06 -12.06
N ALA A 22 -32.75 -6.54 -12.72
CA ALA A 22 -33.62 -5.50 -12.17
C ALA A 22 -34.46 -6.01 -10.99
N GLU A 23 -34.94 -7.26 -11.07
CA GLU A 23 -35.72 -7.92 -10.03
C GLU A 23 -34.91 -8.15 -8.75
N CYS A 24 -33.61 -8.43 -8.87
CA CYS A 24 -32.72 -8.55 -7.70
C CYS A 24 -32.44 -7.22 -6.99
N VAL A 25 -32.60 -6.07 -7.65
CA VAL A 25 -32.23 -4.78 -7.06
C VAL A 25 -33.40 -4.17 -6.26
N PRO A 26 -33.17 -3.73 -5.00
CA PRO A 26 -34.23 -3.20 -4.15
C PRO A 26 -34.95 -1.96 -4.69
N GLY A 27 -36.28 -1.99 -4.62
CA GLY A 27 -37.14 -0.84 -4.91
C GLY A 27 -37.81 -0.85 -6.29
N LYS A 28 -38.09 -2.04 -6.85
CA LYS A 28 -38.88 -2.27 -8.07
C LYS A 28 -38.39 -1.42 -9.24
N ILE A 29 -37.24 -1.78 -9.77
CA ILE A 29 -36.62 -1.09 -10.91
C ILE A 29 -37.15 -1.65 -12.22
N ASP A 30 -37.49 -0.77 -13.15
CA ASP A 30 -37.79 -1.14 -14.52
C ASP A 30 -36.51 -1.65 -15.23
N TYR A 31 -36.59 -2.84 -15.83
CA TYR A 31 -35.47 -3.44 -16.57
C TYR A 31 -35.02 -2.56 -17.75
N THR A 32 -35.91 -1.75 -18.33
CA THR A 32 -35.55 -0.79 -19.40
C THR A 32 -34.60 0.28 -18.87
N TYR A 33 -34.71 0.66 -17.59
CA TYR A 33 -33.80 1.58 -16.94
C TYR A 33 -32.40 0.97 -16.78
N ILE A 34 -32.30 -0.33 -16.44
CA ILE A 34 -31.03 -1.08 -16.49
C ILE A 34 -30.43 -1.05 -17.89
N GLY A 35 -31.25 -1.31 -18.93
CA GLY A 35 -30.78 -1.27 -20.31
C GLY A 35 -30.24 0.10 -20.74
N LYS A 36 -30.92 1.19 -20.35
CA LYS A 36 -30.46 2.56 -20.59
C LYS A 36 -29.15 2.86 -19.85
N MET A 37 -29.00 2.39 -18.60
CA MET A 37 -27.76 2.50 -17.83
C MET A 37 -26.60 1.78 -18.52
N GLU A 38 -26.81 0.53 -18.95
CA GLU A 38 -25.75 -0.27 -19.58
C GLU A 38 -25.25 0.27 -20.93
N ARG A 39 -26.11 1.00 -21.64
CA ARG A 39 -25.77 1.67 -22.91
C ARG A 39 -25.29 3.11 -22.72
N ASP A 40 -25.07 3.55 -21.49
CA ASP A 40 -24.68 4.92 -21.13
C ASP A 40 -25.68 5.98 -21.64
N GLN A 41 -26.95 5.61 -21.86
CA GLN A 41 -28.04 6.51 -22.26
C GLN A 41 -28.64 7.23 -21.05
N GLN A 42 -28.47 6.67 -19.85
CA GLN A 42 -28.93 7.27 -18.61
C GLN A 42 -27.95 6.96 -17.48
N TYR A 43 -27.52 8.00 -16.75
CA TYR A 43 -26.58 7.83 -15.65
C TYR A 43 -27.30 7.42 -14.36
N PRO A 44 -26.85 6.36 -13.66
CA PRO A 44 -27.39 6.01 -12.35
C PRO A 44 -27.01 7.05 -11.31
N SER A 45 -27.91 7.31 -10.36
CA SER A 45 -27.58 8.05 -9.15
C SER A 45 -26.70 7.21 -8.21
N ILE A 46 -26.00 7.87 -7.27
CA ILE A 46 -25.22 7.16 -6.24
C ILE A 46 -26.11 6.23 -5.42
N LYS A 47 -27.33 6.65 -5.07
CA LYS A 47 -28.31 5.81 -4.37
C LYS A 47 -28.64 4.54 -5.16
N MET A 48 -28.75 4.65 -6.49
CA MET A 48 -28.97 3.49 -7.36
C MET A 48 -27.76 2.56 -7.36
N LEU A 49 -26.54 3.09 -7.50
CA LEU A 49 -25.31 2.29 -7.42
C LEU A 49 -25.15 1.59 -6.07
N GLN A 50 -25.51 2.25 -4.97
CA GLN A 50 -25.52 1.63 -3.64
C GLN A 50 -26.52 0.49 -3.55
N LYS A 51 -27.72 0.63 -4.12
CA LYS A 51 -28.72 -0.45 -4.17
C LYS A 51 -28.19 -1.65 -4.95
N ILE A 52 -27.60 -1.42 -6.11
CA ILE A 52 -26.98 -2.47 -6.92
C ILE A 52 -25.83 -3.12 -6.14
N GLY A 53 -24.97 -2.31 -5.52
CA GLY A 53 -23.85 -2.79 -4.70
C GLY A 53 -24.30 -3.70 -3.57
N LYS A 54 -25.36 -3.30 -2.84
CA LYS A 54 -25.98 -4.12 -1.79
C LYS A 54 -26.59 -5.40 -2.32
N ALA A 55 -27.29 -5.36 -3.46
CA ALA A 55 -27.96 -6.52 -4.05
C ALA A 55 -26.97 -7.64 -4.46
N PHE A 56 -25.76 -7.26 -4.88
CA PHE A 56 -24.77 -8.20 -5.42
C PHE A 56 -23.47 -8.25 -4.62
N SER A 57 -23.49 -7.76 -3.38
CA SER A 57 -22.34 -7.75 -2.46
C SER A 57 -21.05 -7.19 -3.08
N VAL A 58 -21.16 -6.08 -3.82
CA VAL A 58 -20.00 -5.35 -4.35
C VAL A 58 -19.89 -3.96 -3.71
N PRO A 59 -18.66 -3.51 -3.36
CA PRO A 59 -18.47 -2.19 -2.78
C PRO A 59 -18.81 -1.10 -3.80
N LEU A 60 -19.22 0.08 -3.33
CA LEU A 60 -19.54 1.21 -4.22
C LEU A 60 -18.34 1.57 -5.13
N SER A 61 -17.11 1.43 -4.61
CA SER A 61 -15.87 1.64 -5.36
C SER A 61 -15.80 0.81 -6.64
N TYR A 62 -16.41 -0.37 -6.69
CA TYR A 62 -16.44 -1.25 -7.86
C TYR A 62 -16.88 -0.52 -9.13
N PHE A 63 -17.85 0.41 -9.02
CA PHE A 63 -18.38 1.15 -10.16
C PHE A 63 -17.46 2.28 -10.65
N PHE A 64 -16.44 2.63 -9.87
CA PHE A 64 -15.51 3.72 -10.14
C PHE A 64 -14.06 3.25 -10.34
N GLU A 65 -13.74 2.03 -9.91
CA GLU A 65 -12.40 1.46 -9.78
C GLU A 65 -11.63 1.43 -11.10
N ASN A 66 -10.99 2.55 -11.44
CA ASN A 66 -10.37 2.75 -12.73
C ASN A 66 -9.33 1.64 -12.95
N ASN A 67 -9.45 0.90 -14.06
CA ASN A 67 -8.38 0.03 -14.54
C ASN A 67 -7.08 0.81 -14.83
N ALA A 68 -7.02 2.12 -14.57
CA ALA A 68 -5.80 2.90 -14.58
C ALA A 68 -4.71 2.25 -13.72
N PHE A 69 -5.02 1.72 -12.54
CA PHE A 69 -4.02 1.00 -11.72
C PHE A 69 -3.57 -0.31 -12.38
N LEU A 70 -4.49 -1.11 -12.91
CA LEU A 70 -4.13 -2.37 -13.59
C LEU A 70 -3.40 -2.14 -14.91
N ASN A 71 -3.74 -1.06 -15.63
CA ASN A 71 -3.10 -0.66 -16.86
C ASN A 71 -1.72 -0.04 -16.57
N SER A 72 -1.58 0.80 -15.55
CA SER A 72 -0.28 1.32 -15.13
C SER A 72 0.61 0.19 -14.63
N TRP A 73 0.06 -0.73 -13.83
CA TRP A 73 0.76 -1.94 -13.39
C TRP A 73 1.28 -2.77 -14.57
N LYS A 74 0.49 -2.94 -15.63
CA LYS A 74 0.95 -3.62 -16.85
C LYS A 74 2.10 -2.89 -17.54
N LEU A 75 2.08 -1.55 -17.54
CA LEU A 75 3.08 -0.69 -18.17
C LEU A 75 4.35 -0.48 -17.31
N LEU A 76 4.36 -0.90 -16.05
CA LEU A 76 5.57 -0.80 -15.23
C LEU A 76 6.69 -1.69 -15.78
N PRO A 77 7.95 -1.20 -15.80
CA PRO A 77 9.12 -2.02 -16.00
C PRO A 77 9.17 -3.23 -15.04
N THR A 78 9.81 -4.32 -15.45
CA THR A 78 9.85 -5.57 -14.69
C THR A 78 10.56 -5.42 -13.34
N ASP A 79 11.64 -4.66 -13.32
CA ASP A 79 12.39 -4.31 -12.10
C ASP A 79 11.52 -3.55 -11.09
N ILE A 80 10.66 -2.63 -11.55
CA ILE A 80 9.72 -1.93 -10.67
C ILE A 80 8.61 -2.87 -10.17
N LYS A 81 8.11 -3.78 -11.01
CA LYS A 81 7.14 -4.80 -10.58
C LYS A 81 7.74 -5.69 -9.49
N ASP A 82 8.99 -6.12 -9.66
CA ASP A 82 9.67 -6.97 -8.70
C ASP A 82 10.02 -6.20 -7.41
N LEU A 83 10.38 -4.91 -7.52
CA LEU A 83 10.55 -4.01 -6.39
C LEU A 83 9.26 -3.95 -5.55
N LEU A 84 8.11 -3.79 -6.20
CA LEU A 84 6.80 -3.68 -5.56
C LEU A 84 6.26 -5.02 -5.02
N LYS A 85 6.90 -6.17 -5.29
CA LYS A 85 6.54 -7.46 -4.65
C LYS A 85 7.13 -7.62 -3.25
N ASP A 86 8.21 -6.91 -2.92
CA ASP A 86 8.88 -7.01 -1.62
C ASP A 86 8.12 -6.20 -0.56
N THR A 87 7.60 -6.88 0.46
CA THR A 87 6.81 -6.27 1.54
C THR A 87 7.58 -5.16 2.26
N ARG A 88 8.89 -5.33 2.50
CA ARG A 88 9.69 -4.32 3.21
C ARG A 88 9.83 -3.05 2.38
N LYS A 89 9.97 -3.21 1.06
CA LYS A 89 10.04 -2.07 0.14
C LYS A 89 8.68 -1.37 0.04
N GLN A 90 7.57 -2.11 0.08
CA GLN A 90 6.23 -1.52 0.16
C GLN A 90 6.05 -0.70 1.45
N ASP A 91 6.48 -1.23 2.59
CA ASP A 91 6.36 -0.55 3.87
C ASP A 91 7.19 0.75 3.90
N LEU A 92 8.41 0.71 3.34
CA LEU A 92 9.22 1.92 3.13
C LEU A 92 8.47 2.96 2.29
N LEU A 93 7.91 2.56 1.13
CA LEU A 93 7.13 3.45 0.26
C LEU A 93 5.86 4.00 0.92
N ARG A 94 5.22 3.25 1.81
CA ARG A 94 4.07 3.76 2.59
C ARG A 94 4.52 4.81 3.59
N THR A 95 5.66 4.59 4.24
CA THR A 95 6.23 5.50 5.23
C THR A 95 6.66 6.82 4.60
N THR A 96 7.14 6.80 3.35
CA THR A 96 7.50 8.04 2.65
C THR A 96 6.31 8.97 2.37
N GLN A 97 5.08 8.47 2.38
CA GLN A 97 3.88 9.30 2.18
C GLN A 97 3.64 10.31 3.30
N THR A 98 4.16 10.03 4.51
CA THR A 98 3.98 10.90 5.68
C THR A 98 5.14 11.87 5.87
N LEU A 99 6.20 11.78 5.05
CA LEU A 99 7.37 12.64 5.16
C LEU A 99 7.11 14.01 4.54
N ASN A 100 7.67 15.05 5.15
CA ASN A 100 7.76 16.36 4.52
C ASN A 100 8.89 16.37 3.47
N PRO A 101 8.95 17.37 2.58
CA PRO A 101 9.94 17.41 1.50
C PRO A 101 11.40 17.40 1.98
N ARG A 102 11.71 18.06 3.10
CA ARG A 102 13.09 18.13 3.64
C ARG A 102 13.55 16.77 4.15
N ASP A 103 12.68 16.07 4.86
CA ASP A 103 12.98 14.74 5.38
C ASP A 103 13.10 13.71 4.25
N LEU A 104 12.30 13.87 3.19
CA LEU A 104 12.42 13.04 1.99
C LEU A 104 13.79 13.22 1.32
N ASP A 105 14.28 14.45 1.20
CA ASP A 105 15.61 14.72 0.65
C ASP A 105 16.71 14.05 1.46
N LEU A 106 16.62 14.10 2.80
CA LEU A 106 17.57 13.43 3.68
C LEU A 106 17.55 11.91 3.51
N VAL A 107 16.36 11.31 3.45
CA VAL A 107 16.20 9.88 3.21
C VAL A 107 16.80 9.48 1.87
N MET A 108 16.58 10.27 0.81
CA MET A 108 17.18 10.04 -0.49
C MET A 108 18.72 10.12 -0.44
N GLN A 109 19.28 11.06 0.31
CA GLN A 109 20.73 11.14 0.53
C GLN A 109 21.25 9.89 1.24
N ILE A 110 20.60 9.44 2.31
CA ILE A 110 20.97 8.22 3.04
C ILE A 110 20.94 7.01 2.11
N ILE A 111 19.87 6.83 1.33
CA ILE A 111 19.75 5.73 0.37
C ILE A 111 20.86 5.80 -0.68
N ASN A 112 21.16 6.98 -1.22
CA ASN A 112 22.26 7.16 -2.18
C ASN A 112 23.62 6.81 -1.56
N ILE A 113 23.87 7.20 -0.32
CA ILE A 113 25.09 6.86 0.41
C ILE A 113 25.22 5.34 0.59
N LEU A 114 24.14 4.67 1.00
CA LEU A 114 24.13 3.21 1.23
C LEU A 114 24.23 2.40 -0.07
N THR A 115 23.79 2.96 -1.20
CA THR A 115 23.79 2.28 -2.51
C THR A 115 25.03 2.56 -3.33
N GLN A 116 25.75 3.65 -3.08
CA GLN A 116 27.09 3.87 -3.61
C GLN A 116 28.04 2.84 -2.99
N LYS A 117 28.53 1.89 -3.79
CA LYS A 117 29.54 0.87 -3.43
C LYS A 117 30.92 1.44 -3.04
N LYS A 118 31.01 2.62 -2.43
CA LYS A 118 32.20 2.99 -1.65
C LYS A 118 31.92 2.56 -0.23
N SER A 119 32.71 1.59 0.26
CA SER A 119 32.67 1.19 1.66
C SER A 119 32.73 2.44 2.52
N LEU A 120 31.72 2.61 3.38
CA LEU A 120 31.78 3.59 4.45
C LEU A 120 32.80 3.07 5.47
N GLN A 121 34.09 3.24 5.17
CA GLN A 121 35.18 3.00 6.13
C GLN A 121 35.02 3.89 7.37
N GLY A 122 34.21 4.96 7.31
CA GLY A 122 33.94 5.88 8.41
C GLY A 122 32.81 5.49 9.38
N LEU A 123 32.21 4.30 9.26
CA LEU A 123 31.26 3.77 10.26
C LEU A 123 31.81 2.56 11.02
N GLN A 124 33.13 2.32 10.99
CA GLN A 124 33.77 1.68 12.13
C GLN A 124 33.55 2.62 13.31
N LEU A 125 32.53 2.31 14.12
CA LEU A 125 32.47 2.73 15.51
C LEU A 125 33.78 2.27 16.12
N ALA A 126 34.78 3.15 16.13
CA ALA A 126 35.86 3.08 17.06
C ALA A 126 35.21 3.29 18.43
N GLU A 127 34.75 2.21 19.05
CA GLU A 127 34.93 2.14 20.49
C GLU A 127 36.46 2.07 20.66
N PRO A 128 37.11 3.13 21.17
CA PRO A 128 38.50 2.96 21.59
C PRO A 128 38.51 1.83 22.62
N PRO A 129 39.52 0.95 22.61
CA PRO A 129 39.65 -0.07 23.64
C PRO A 129 39.53 0.61 25.01
N LEU A 130 38.58 0.14 25.83
CA LEU A 130 38.52 0.57 27.22
C LEU A 130 39.82 0.14 27.89
N GLU A 131 40.76 1.07 28.04
CA GLU A 131 41.84 0.94 29.01
C GLU A 131 41.19 0.97 30.38
N TYR A 132 40.89 -0.21 30.94
CA TYR A 132 40.67 -0.33 32.36
C TYR A 132 42.02 -0.03 33.03
N PRO A 133 42.10 0.95 33.94
CA PRO A 133 43.27 1.06 34.80
C PRO A 133 43.41 -0.25 35.55
N ASP A 134 44.57 -0.90 35.45
CA ASP A 134 44.92 -2.01 36.32
C ASP A 134 44.71 -1.55 37.77
N ILE A 135 43.67 -2.08 38.40
CA ILE A 135 43.52 -1.98 39.85
C ILE A 135 44.53 -2.98 40.42
N GLU A 136 45.81 -2.60 40.40
CA GLU A 136 46.87 -3.31 41.08
C GLU A 136 46.51 -3.48 42.56
N ASP A 137 46.43 -4.74 42.99
CA ASP A 137 47.13 -5.27 44.15
C ASP A 137 47.34 -4.32 45.35
N LYS A 138 46.26 -3.70 45.83
CA LYS A 138 46.18 -3.11 47.18
C LYS A 138 45.14 -3.83 48.05
N LYS A 139 45.26 -5.14 48.12
CA LYS A 139 44.65 -5.96 49.20
C LYS A 139 45.63 -6.96 49.81
N LYS A 140 46.89 -6.54 50.06
CA LYS A 140 47.78 -7.21 51.03
C LYS A 140 48.74 -6.20 51.67
N LYS A 141 48.26 -5.32 52.56
CA LYS A 141 49.13 -4.75 53.60
C LYS A 141 48.50 -4.15 54.86
N ASP A 142 47.17 -4.04 54.99
CA ASP A 142 46.56 -3.45 56.20
C ASP A 142 45.71 -4.43 57.04
N LEU A 143 46.10 -5.72 57.07
CA LEU A 143 45.50 -6.74 57.95
C LEU A 143 46.59 -7.57 58.65
N THR A 144 47.65 -6.92 59.12
CA THR A 144 48.49 -7.41 60.23
C THR A 144 49.12 -6.18 60.90
N ASP A 145 48.42 -5.60 61.87
CA ASP A 145 48.95 -4.94 63.07
C ASP A 145 47.81 -4.17 63.74
N THR A 146 47.12 -4.80 64.69
CA THR A 146 46.66 -4.19 65.96
C THR A 146 46.06 -5.31 66.85
N VAL A 147 46.78 -5.56 67.94
CA VAL A 147 46.57 -6.46 69.12
C VAL A 147 46.90 -7.94 68.97
#